data_AF-A0A660QWW9-F1
#
_entry.id   AF-A0A660QWW9-F1
#
_cell.length_a   1.000
_cell.length_b   1.000
_cell.length_c   1.000
_cell.angle_alpha   90.00
_cell.angle_beta   90.00
_cell.angle_gamma   90.00
#
_symmetry.space_group_name_H-M   'P 1'
#
loop_
_entity.id
_entity.type
_entity.pdbx_description
1 polymer ?
#
loop_
_entity_poly.entity_id
_entity_poly.type
_entity_poly.pdbx_seq_one_letter_code
_entity_poly.pdbx_strand_id
1 'polypeptide(L)'
;MDPKKLPIYELRAELTEALETESRLIIEAPTGSGKSTQVPQIVLDCGVAGPGEVVVLQPRRLAARLLAKRVAFERGEPLGGEVGYQVRMESHVSKKTQIRYVTEGILLRQFLSDPELRGISTIIFDEFHERHIYGDITLARALRLQQTRPDLKIIVMSATLDAGPLRDYLAPCRELKSEGRMFPVDINYAPKRIDFRHHPVWEAAADAFEKSIESGAEGDVLVFMPGGYEISRTVEAIRARKCARAFAVMPLHGELSARDQDAAVGECEQRKVVVATNVAETSITIDGIRIVIDSGLARIARYDPNRGIDTLLVERVSRASADQRTGRAGRTAPGTCHRLWTEQEHVA
;
A
#
# COMPACT_ATOMS: atom_id res chain seq x y z
N MET A 1 -14.88 8.14 -7.30
CA MET A 1 -15.29 8.63 -5.97
C MET A 1 -14.85 10.08 -5.83
N ASP A 2 -15.69 10.94 -5.23
CA ASP A 2 -15.36 12.34 -4.95
C ASP A 2 -14.27 12.41 -3.86
N PRO A 3 -13.09 13.00 -4.11
CA PRO A 3 -12.00 13.09 -3.13
C PRO A 3 -12.41 13.70 -1.79
N LYS A 4 -13.41 14.60 -1.79
CA LYS A 4 -13.93 15.25 -0.58
C LYS A 4 -14.72 14.33 0.34
N LYS A 5 -15.12 13.15 -0.14
CA LYS A 5 -15.84 12.14 0.65
C LYS A 5 -14.91 11.13 1.33
N LEU A 6 -13.60 11.23 1.09
CA LEU A 6 -12.62 10.35 1.73
C LEU A 6 -12.43 10.76 3.20
N PRO A 7 -12.32 9.80 4.14
CA PRO A 7 -12.19 10.10 5.58
C PRO A 7 -11.05 11.08 5.91
N ILE A 8 -9.93 10.98 5.20
CA ILE A 8 -8.79 11.87 5.46
C ILE A 8 -9.09 13.34 5.15
N TYR A 9 -10.09 13.63 4.31
CA TYR A 9 -10.44 14.99 3.94
C TYR A 9 -11.06 15.76 5.12
N GLU A 10 -11.63 15.05 6.09
CA GLU A 10 -12.13 15.63 7.35
C GLU A 10 -10.97 16.28 8.15
N LEU A 11 -9.74 15.79 8.02
CA LEU A 11 -8.55 16.36 8.65
C LEU A 11 -7.98 17.57 7.92
N ARG A 12 -8.55 18.02 6.80
CA ARG A 12 -7.95 19.09 5.98
C ARG A 12 -7.66 20.36 6.79
N ALA A 13 -8.64 20.83 7.57
CA ALA A 13 -8.50 22.05 8.36
C ALA A 13 -7.44 21.90 9.46
N GLU A 14 -7.48 20.80 10.22
CA GLU A 14 -6.52 20.55 11.30
C GLU A 14 -5.10 20.34 10.74
N LEU A 15 -4.96 19.67 9.59
CA LEU A 15 -3.68 19.51 8.92
C LEU A 15 -3.09 20.86 8.47
N THR A 16 -3.91 21.75 7.92
CA THR A 16 -3.45 23.10 7.54
C THR A 16 -2.99 23.89 8.75
N GLU A 17 -3.79 23.95 9.83
CA GLU A 17 -3.42 24.64 11.07
C GLU A 17 -2.12 24.08 11.69
N ALA A 18 -2.00 22.76 11.72
CA ALA A 18 -0.81 22.12 12.26
C ALA A 18 0.43 22.37 11.40
N LEU A 19 0.30 22.47 10.07
CA LEU A 19 1.43 22.81 9.20
C LEU A 19 1.91 24.25 9.40
N GLU A 20 1.05 25.18 9.81
CA GLU A 20 1.44 26.58 10.06
C GLU A 20 2.34 26.71 11.29
N THR A 21 2.07 25.91 12.32
CA THR A 21 2.69 26.03 13.64
C THR A 21 3.80 25.00 13.87
N GLU A 22 3.69 23.82 13.26
CA GLU A 22 4.57 22.68 13.52
C GLU A 22 5.34 22.27 12.27
N SER A 23 6.55 21.76 12.47
CA SER A 23 7.41 21.28 11.39
C SER A 23 7.41 19.75 11.24
N ARG A 24 6.77 19.05 12.19
CA ARG A 24 6.69 17.58 12.23
C ARG A 24 5.28 17.13 12.55
N LEU A 25 4.75 16.27 11.70
CA LEU A 25 3.42 15.69 11.89
C LEU A 25 3.45 14.16 11.79
N ILE A 26 2.61 13.53 12.59
CA ILE A 26 2.22 12.13 12.45
C ILE A 26 0.77 12.10 12.03
N ILE A 27 0.47 11.45 10.91
CA ILE A 27 -0.90 11.23 10.45
C ILE A 27 -1.20 9.74 10.53
N GLU A 28 -2.14 9.41 11.40
CA GLU A 28 -2.62 8.06 11.57
C GLU A 28 -3.97 7.90 10.87
N ALA A 29 -4.02 7.01 9.88
CA ALA A 29 -5.25 6.73 9.16
C ALA A 29 -5.21 5.34 8.51
N PRO A 30 -6.27 4.54 8.62
CA PRO A 30 -6.28 3.19 8.06
C PRO A 30 -6.17 3.23 6.54
N THR A 31 -5.78 2.09 5.95
CA THR A 31 -5.70 1.98 4.49
C THR A 31 -7.05 2.24 3.83
N GLY A 32 -7.07 2.90 2.67
CA GLY A 32 -8.30 3.31 1.99
C GLY A 32 -8.90 4.63 2.48
N SER A 33 -8.37 5.23 3.56
CA SER A 33 -8.77 6.57 4.04
C SER A 33 -8.47 7.72 3.06
N GLY A 34 -7.59 7.49 2.08
CA GLY A 34 -7.14 8.50 1.12
C GLY A 34 -5.82 9.19 1.50
N LYS A 35 -5.13 8.80 2.58
CA LYS A 35 -3.91 9.49 3.07
C LYS A 35 -2.86 9.75 1.98
N SER A 36 -2.53 8.71 1.21
CA SER A 36 -1.49 8.75 0.18
C SER A 36 -1.85 9.58 -1.04
N THR A 37 -3.14 9.87 -1.27
CA THR A 37 -3.61 10.71 -2.38
C THR A 37 -3.91 12.13 -1.92
N GLN A 38 -4.59 12.33 -0.79
CA GLN A 38 -5.09 13.64 -0.39
C GLN A 38 -4.08 14.45 0.43
N VAL A 39 -3.30 13.85 1.33
CA VAL A 39 -2.36 14.61 2.18
C VAL A 39 -1.36 15.42 1.33
N PRO A 40 -0.70 14.86 0.29
CA PRO A 40 0.20 15.65 -0.54
C PRO A 40 -0.49 16.83 -1.25
N GLN A 41 -1.75 16.65 -1.67
CA GLN A 41 -2.55 17.70 -2.29
C GLN A 41 -2.90 18.80 -1.29
N ILE A 42 -3.36 18.43 -0.09
CA ILE A 42 -3.68 19.40 0.97
C ILE A 42 -2.44 20.22 1.35
N VAL A 43 -1.29 19.56 1.49
CA VAL A 43 -0.01 20.22 1.79
C VAL A 43 0.37 21.21 0.70
N LEU A 44 0.26 20.83 -0.58
CA LEU A 44 0.55 21.74 -1.69
C LEU A 44 -0.44 22.92 -1.72
N ASP A 45 -1.73 22.64 -1.62
CA ASP A 45 -2.80 23.63 -1.79
C ASP A 45 -2.87 24.65 -0.64
N CYS A 46 -2.43 24.28 0.57
CA CYS A 46 -2.39 25.22 1.69
C CYS A 46 -1.25 26.24 1.58
N GLY A 47 -0.24 25.99 0.75
CA GLY A 47 0.87 26.92 0.48
C GLY A 47 1.83 27.15 1.65
N VAL A 48 1.57 26.55 2.83
CA VAL A 48 2.36 26.74 4.05
C VAL A 48 3.80 26.24 3.90
N ALA A 49 4.02 25.28 3.01
CA ALA A 49 5.34 24.74 2.70
C ALA A 49 6.18 25.66 1.76
N GLY A 50 5.62 26.79 1.28
CA GLY A 50 6.32 27.69 0.36
C GLY A 50 6.51 27.08 -1.05
N PRO A 51 7.44 27.61 -1.87
CA PRO A 51 7.54 27.29 -3.29
C PRO A 51 8.25 25.96 -3.61
N GLY A 52 8.57 25.14 -2.60
CA GLY A 52 9.30 23.89 -2.78
C GLY A 52 8.40 22.69 -3.07
N GLU A 53 8.97 21.65 -3.68
CA GLU A 53 8.30 20.38 -3.95
C GLU A 53 7.87 19.67 -2.67
N VAL A 54 6.69 19.05 -2.72
CA VAL A 54 6.21 18.03 -1.79
C VAL A 54 6.65 16.66 -2.29
N VAL A 55 7.61 16.05 -1.60
CA VAL A 55 8.13 14.72 -1.94
C VAL A 55 7.47 13.66 -1.07
N VAL A 56 6.85 12.67 -1.70
CA VAL A 56 6.22 11.54 -1.01
C VAL A 56 7.08 10.30 -1.19
N LEU A 57 7.71 9.85 -0.12
CA LEU A 57 8.43 8.58 -0.07
C LEU A 57 7.40 7.46 0.11
N GLN A 58 7.39 6.54 -0.84
CA GLN A 58 6.51 5.38 -0.89
C GLN A 58 7.38 4.12 -1.08
N PRO A 59 7.36 3.14 -0.15
CA PRO A 59 8.24 1.97 -0.20
C PRO A 59 8.07 1.14 -1.48
N ARG A 60 6.89 1.17 -2.09
CA ARG A 60 6.56 0.29 -3.23
C ARG A 60 6.53 1.05 -4.55
N ARG A 61 7.34 0.59 -5.51
CA ARG A 61 7.39 1.15 -6.87
C ARG A 61 6.02 1.26 -7.53
N LEU A 62 5.24 0.18 -7.49
CA LEU A 62 3.90 0.14 -8.10
C LEU A 62 2.96 1.16 -7.45
N ALA A 63 2.98 1.26 -6.11
CA ALA A 63 2.17 2.23 -5.39
C ALA A 63 2.57 3.66 -5.75
N ALA A 64 3.86 4.01 -5.77
CA ALA A 64 4.34 5.33 -6.15
C ALA A 64 3.82 5.77 -7.53
N ARG A 65 3.89 4.86 -8.52
CA ARG A 65 3.42 5.10 -9.90
C ARG A 65 1.91 5.28 -9.97
N LEU A 66 1.15 4.40 -9.31
CA LEU A 66 -0.32 4.46 -9.30
C LEU A 66 -0.85 5.68 -8.54
N LEU A 67 -0.23 6.03 -7.42
CA LEU A 67 -0.58 7.22 -6.64
C LEU A 67 -0.34 8.50 -7.44
N ALA A 68 0.82 8.64 -8.08
CA ALA A 68 1.11 9.79 -8.93
C ALA A 68 0.12 9.90 -10.10
N LYS A 69 -0.18 8.78 -10.77
CA LYS A 69 -1.18 8.74 -11.85
C LYS A 69 -2.58 9.14 -11.35
N ARG A 70 -2.97 8.64 -10.17
CA ARG A 70 -4.26 8.95 -9.56
C ARG A 70 -4.36 10.43 -9.16
N VAL A 71 -3.34 10.98 -8.52
CA VAL A 71 -3.33 12.38 -8.09
C VAL A 71 -3.24 13.33 -9.28
N ALA A 72 -2.47 12.99 -10.32
CA ALA A 72 -2.48 13.75 -11.58
C ALA A 72 -3.89 13.83 -12.18
N PHE A 73 -4.59 12.67 -12.23
CA PHE A 73 -5.97 12.61 -12.70
C PHE A 73 -6.93 13.43 -11.82
N GLU A 74 -6.83 13.34 -10.49
CA GLU A 74 -7.67 14.14 -9.57
C GLU A 74 -7.45 15.64 -9.71
N ARG A 75 -6.23 16.07 -10.05
CA ARG A 75 -5.88 17.48 -10.30
C ARG A 75 -6.19 17.95 -11.72
N GLY A 76 -6.63 17.06 -12.62
CA GLY A 76 -6.91 17.39 -14.01
C GLY A 76 -5.66 17.69 -14.86
N GLU A 77 -4.49 17.24 -14.43
CA GLU A 77 -3.20 17.49 -15.08
C GLU A 77 -2.60 16.19 -15.66
N PRO A 78 -1.80 16.26 -16.73
CA PRO A 78 -1.08 15.10 -17.22
C PRO A 78 0.02 14.67 -16.23
N LEU A 79 0.21 13.36 -16.10
CA LEU A 79 1.31 12.78 -15.33
C LEU A 79 2.67 13.28 -15.85
N GLY A 80 3.52 13.77 -14.95
CA GLY A 80 4.80 14.42 -15.27
C GLY A 80 4.70 15.95 -15.39
N GLY A 81 3.49 16.52 -15.33
CA GLY A 81 3.24 17.94 -15.14
C GLY A 81 3.46 18.36 -13.68
N GLU A 82 2.42 18.88 -13.04
CA GLU A 82 2.43 19.26 -11.62
C GLU A 82 2.64 18.06 -10.68
N VAL A 83 2.18 16.87 -11.09
CA VAL A 83 2.31 15.63 -10.33
C VAL A 83 3.16 14.64 -11.10
N GLY A 84 4.15 14.05 -10.44
CA GLY A 84 5.07 13.10 -11.07
C GLY A 84 5.55 12.01 -10.12
N TYR A 85 6.33 11.08 -10.66
CA TYR A 85 7.01 10.08 -9.85
C TYR A 85 8.40 9.76 -10.37
N GLN A 86 9.25 9.25 -9.48
CA GLN A 86 10.59 8.79 -9.81
C GLN A 86 10.92 7.50 -9.04
N VAL A 87 11.20 6.45 -9.79
CA VAL A 87 11.54 5.12 -9.27
C VAL A 87 12.76 4.58 -10.01
N ARG A 88 13.29 3.42 -9.59
CA ARG A 88 14.46 2.85 -10.25
C ARG A 88 14.15 2.56 -11.73
N MET A 89 14.97 3.12 -12.62
CA MET A 89 14.88 3.03 -14.09
C MET A 89 13.69 3.74 -14.76
N GLU A 90 12.85 4.47 -14.01
CA GLU A 90 11.65 5.12 -14.57
C GLU A 90 11.41 6.46 -13.89
N SER A 91 11.20 7.51 -14.68
CA SER A 91 11.08 8.89 -14.18
C SER A 91 10.10 9.67 -15.05
N HIS A 92 9.00 10.11 -14.44
CA HIS A 92 7.98 10.96 -15.06
C HIS A 92 7.82 12.22 -14.22
N VAL A 93 8.78 13.14 -14.35
CA VAL A 93 8.83 14.43 -13.65
C VAL A 93 9.30 15.50 -14.62
N SER A 94 8.98 16.75 -14.31
CA SER A 94 9.45 17.92 -15.08
C SER A 94 9.76 19.07 -14.13
N LYS A 95 10.24 20.20 -14.68
CA LYS A 95 10.44 21.43 -13.90
C LYS A 95 9.14 21.99 -13.30
N LYS A 96 7.98 21.53 -13.77
CA LYS A 96 6.66 21.93 -13.25
C LYS A 96 6.20 21.05 -12.09
N THR A 97 6.88 19.94 -11.81
CA THR A 97 6.46 19.01 -10.77
C THR A 97 6.52 19.69 -9.40
N GLN A 98 5.44 19.57 -8.65
CA GLN A 98 5.28 20.10 -7.30
C GLN A 98 4.96 18.97 -6.31
N ILE A 99 4.24 17.93 -6.73
CA ILE A 99 4.08 16.69 -5.96
C ILE A 99 4.86 15.58 -6.66
N ARG A 100 5.87 15.02 -5.98
CA ARG A 100 6.73 13.98 -6.52
C ARG A 100 6.71 12.74 -5.64
N TYR A 101 6.17 11.64 -6.16
CA TYR A 101 6.22 10.34 -5.52
C TYR A 101 7.55 9.64 -5.83
N VAL A 102 8.27 9.19 -4.81
CA VAL A 102 9.57 8.55 -4.96
C VAL A 102 9.67 7.27 -4.15
N THR A 103 10.51 6.35 -4.61
CA THR A 103 10.91 5.20 -3.78
C THR A 103 12.05 5.58 -2.84
N GLU A 104 12.19 4.85 -1.75
CA GLU A 104 13.18 5.12 -0.69
C GLU A 104 14.61 5.27 -1.23
N GLY A 105 15.02 4.36 -2.12
CA GLY A 105 16.34 4.40 -2.73
C GLY A 105 16.58 5.61 -3.62
N ILE A 106 15.53 6.23 -4.18
CA ILE A 106 15.64 7.45 -4.98
C ILE A 106 15.85 8.65 -4.06
N LEU A 107 15.06 8.80 -2.99
CA LEU A 107 15.21 9.91 -2.04
C LEU A 107 16.55 9.83 -1.30
N LEU A 108 16.97 8.64 -0.88
CA LEU A 108 18.26 8.45 -0.23
C LEU A 108 19.43 8.83 -1.16
N ARG A 109 19.36 8.46 -2.45
CA ARG A 109 20.35 8.89 -3.43
C ARG A 109 20.35 10.41 -3.62
N GLN A 110 19.17 11.04 -3.61
CA GLN A 110 19.05 12.50 -3.68
C GLN A 110 19.73 13.17 -2.48
N PHE A 111 19.54 12.65 -1.27
CA PHE A 111 20.24 13.11 -0.06
C PHE A 111 21.77 12.98 -0.17
N LEU A 112 22.28 11.91 -0.80
CA LEU A 112 23.72 11.74 -1.00
C LEU A 112 24.30 12.77 -1.99
N SER A 113 23.53 13.14 -3.01
CA SER A 113 23.96 14.13 -4.01
C SER A 113 23.76 15.59 -3.57
N ASP A 114 22.69 15.87 -2.84
CA ASP A 114 22.34 17.20 -2.34
C ASP A 114 21.88 17.10 -0.88
N PRO A 115 22.81 17.16 0.09
CA PRO A 115 22.50 17.00 1.51
C PRO A 115 21.52 18.04 2.07
N GLU A 116 21.36 19.18 1.39
CA GLU A 116 20.45 20.27 1.77
C GLU A 116 19.02 20.10 1.22
N LEU A 117 18.83 19.15 0.29
CA LEU A 117 17.58 18.93 -0.44
C LEU A 117 16.93 20.23 -0.94
N ARG A 118 17.71 21.07 -1.63
CA ARG A 118 17.25 22.37 -2.09
C ARG A 118 16.07 22.22 -3.03
N GLY A 119 15.09 23.12 -2.87
CA GLY A 119 13.85 23.08 -3.65
C GLY A 119 12.81 22.08 -3.14
N ILE A 120 13.09 21.27 -2.10
CA ILE A 120 12.08 20.48 -1.39
C ILE A 120 11.62 21.26 -0.16
N SER A 121 10.31 21.35 0.01
CA SER A 121 9.66 22.00 1.16
C SER A 121 9.12 21.01 2.18
N THR A 122 8.63 19.85 1.69
CA THR A 122 8.00 18.83 2.54
C THR A 122 8.44 17.44 2.12
N ILE A 123 8.74 16.60 3.11
CA ILE A 123 8.93 15.16 2.91
C ILE A 123 7.83 14.42 3.66
N ILE A 124 7.06 13.63 2.91
CA ILE A 124 6.01 12.77 3.42
C ILE A 124 6.51 11.33 3.37
N PHE A 125 6.62 10.68 4.53
CA PHE A 125 6.93 9.26 4.66
C PHE A 125 5.63 8.47 4.70
N ASP A 126 5.25 7.88 3.58
CA ASP A 126 4.04 7.06 3.48
C ASP A 126 4.30 5.61 3.88
N GLU A 127 3.28 4.95 4.43
CA GLU A 127 3.32 3.53 4.84
C GLU A 127 4.49 3.19 5.79
N PHE A 128 4.83 4.11 6.71
CA PHE A 128 6.02 3.99 7.58
C PHE A 128 6.00 2.77 8.52
N HIS A 129 4.84 2.14 8.70
CA HIS A 129 4.67 0.90 9.47
C HIS A 129 5.32 -0.33 8.82
N GLU A 130 5.67 -0.29 7.53
CA GLU A 130 6.41 -1.39 6.90
C GLU A 130 7.87 -1.50 7.38
N ARG A 131 8.38 -0.48 8.12
CA ARG A 131 9.71 -0.44 8.78
C ARG A 131 10.85 -0.93 7.89
N HIS A 132 10.97 -0.33 6.72
CA HIS A 132 12.10 -0.54 5.80
C HIS A 132 13.31 0.27 6.26
N ILE A 133 14.51 -0.34 6.22
CA ILE A 133 15.75 0.29 6.68
C ILE A 133 16.07 1.59 5.94
N TYR A 134 15.75 1.67 4.64
CA TYR A 134 15.99 2.87 3.85
C TYR A 134 15.04 4.01 4.24
N GLY A 135 13.78 3.70 4.55
CA GLY A 135 12.83 4.65 5.12
C GLY A 135 13.31 5.21 6.44
N ASP A 136 13.73 4.34 7.37
CA ASP A 136 14.24 4.74 8.69
C ASP A 136 15.50 5.63 8.60
N ILE A 137 16.47 5.25 7.75
CA ILE A 137 17.68 6.06 7.51
C ILE A 137 17.32 7.42 6.90
N THR A 138 16.38 7.43 5.95
CA THR A 138 15.97 8.66 5.28
C THR A 138 15.26 9.61 6.25
N LEU A 139 14.43 9.08 7.15
CA LEU A 139 13.80 9.86 8.22
C LEU A 139 14.84 10.45 9.17
N ALA A 140 15.80 9.64 9.63
CA ALA A 140 16.88 10.11 10.48
C ALA A 140 17.70 11.24 9.82
N ARG A 141 17.97 11.13 8.52
CA ARG A 141 18.65 12.18 7.74
C ARG A 141 17.81 13.45 7.60
N ALA A 142 16.52 13.32 7.34
CA ALA A 142 15.59 14.45 7.26
C ALA A 142 15.50 15.21 8.59
N LEU A 143 15.39 14.51 9.71
CA LEU A 143 15.36 15.13 11.06
C LEU A 143 16.66 15.88 11.37
N ARG A 144 17.81 15.33 10.95
CA ARG A 144 19.10 16.03 11.10
C ARG A 144 19.18 17.27 10.20
N LEU A 145 18.73 17.18 8.96
CA LEU A 145 18.68 18.32 8.03
C LEU A 145 17.80 19.45 8.59
N GLN A 146 16.71 19.11 9.29
CA GLN A 146 15.81 20.09 9.89
C GLN A 146 16.48 20.99 10.95
N GLN A 147 17.65 20.61 11.49
CA GLN A 147 18.44 21.47 12.37
C GLN A 147 19.00 22.69 11.64
N THR A 148 19.30 22.57 10.34
CA THR A 148 19.77 23.67 9.49
C THR A 148 18.69 24.19 8.53
N ARG A 149 17.60 23.43 8.35
CA ARG A 149 16.40 23.78 7.58
C ARG A 149 15.14 23.66 8.43
N PRO A 150 14.91 24.57 9.39
CA PRO A 150 13.71 24.53 10.25
C PRO A 150 12.41 24.74 9.45
N ASP A 151 12.51 25.26 8.23
CA ASP A 151 11.43 25.42 7.26
C ASP A 151 10.94 24.09 6.66
N LEU A 152 11.80 23.06 6.63
CA LEU A 152 11.47 21.75 6.06
C LEU A 152 10.37 21.08 6.91
N LYS A 153 9.24 20.75 6.28
CA LYS A 153 8.15 19.99 6.91
C LYS A 153 8.38 18.49 6.75
N ILE A 154 8.14 17.73 7.82
CA ILE A 154 8.23 16.26 7.82
C ILE A 154 6.88 15.71 8.27
N ILE A 155 6.27 14.88 7.42
CA ILE A 155 5.01 14.21 7.72
C ILE A 155 5.25 12.70 7.68
N VAL A 156 4.89 11.99 8.74
CA VAL A 156 4.97 10.53 8.77
C VAL A 156 3.56 9.97 8.81
N MET A 157 3.20 9.17 7.80
CA MET A 157 1.88 8.58 7.67
C MET A 157 1.93 7.09 7.99
N SER A 158 1.04 6.64 8.86
CA SER A 158 0.93 5.23 9.27
C SER A 158 -0.53 4.75 9.26
N ALA A 159 -0.71 3.46 9.02
CA ALA A 159 -2.01 2.80 9.11
C ALA A 159 -2.25 2.15 10.48
N THR A 160 -1.27 2.15 11.38
CA THR A 160 -1.29 1.44 12.66
C THR A 160 -1.37 2.41 13.85
N LEU A 161 -2.15 2.01 14.87
CA LEU A 161 -2.44 2.77 16.10
C LEU A 161 -1.28 2.92 17.09
N ASP A 162 -0.22 2.11 16.99
CA ASP A 162 0.91 2.21 17.91
C ASP A 162 1.93 3.28 17.45
N ALA A 163 1.51 4.55 17.56
CA ALA A 163 2.34 5.71 17.26
C ALA A 163 3.29 6.10 18.40
N GLY A 164 3.26 5.42 19.56
CA GLY A 164 3.99 5.83 20.77
C GLY A 164 5.49 6.03 20.54
N PRO A 165 6.25 4.98 20.16
CA PRO A 165 7.68 5.09 19.90
C PRO A 165 8.03 6.08 18.79
N LEU A 166 7.16 6.21 17.78
CA LEU A 166 7.36 7.12 16.65
C LEU A 166 7.17 8.57 17.08
N ARG A 167 6.17 8.85 17.92
CA ARG A 167 5.92 10.16 18.53
C ARG A 167 7.09 10.62 19.37
N ASP A 168 7.60 9.74 20.21
CA ASP A 168 8.74 10.07 21.08
C ASP A 168 10.01 10.35 20.23
N TYR A 169 10.20 9.60 19.14
CA TYR A 169 11.31 9.82 18.20
C TYR A 169 11.18 11.13 17.40
N LEU A 170 9.96 11.54 17.06
CA LEU A 170 9.69 12.75 16.27
C LEU A 170 9.54 14.01 17.11
N ALA A 171 9.48 13.91 18.45
CA ALA A 171 9.22 15.03 19.34
C ALA A 171 10.15 16.24 19.10
N PRO A 172 9.63 17.49 19.11
CA PRO A 172 8.21 17.85 19.18
C PRO A 172 7.49 17.55 17.85
N CYS A 173 6.29 16.96 17.92
CA CYS A 173 5.46 16.71 16.73
C CYS A 173 3.97 16.76 17.06
N ARG A 174 3.14 17.11 16.07
CA ARG A 174 1.68 17.04 16.16
C ARG A 174 1.16 15.71 15.63
N GLU A 175 0.26 15.08 16.36
CA GLU A 175 -0.42 13.84 15.94
C GLU A 175 -1.84 14.17 15.46
N LEU A 176 -2.21 13.65 14.30
CA LEU A 176 -3.53 13.78 13.68
C LEU A 176 -4.07 12.39 13.40
N LYS A 177 -5.35 12.14 13.70
CA LYS A 177 -5.98 10.82 13.52
C LYS A 177 -7.25 10.92 12.70
N SER A 178 -7.34 10.10 11.65
CA SER A 178 -8.56 9.94 10.86
C SER A 178 -9.13 8.56 11.12
N GLU A 179 -10.33 8.52 11.69
CA GLU A 179 -11.11 7.29 11.79
C GLU A 179 -11.57 6.91 10.37
N GLY A 180 -11.00 5.85 9.81
CA GLY A 180 -11.45 5.36 8.51
C GLY A 180 -12.80 4.68 8.59
N ARG A 181 -13.48 4.62 7.45
CA ARG A 181 -14.73 3.88 7.30
C ARG A 181 -14.41 2.52 6.67
N MET A 182 -14.24 1.50 7.51
CA MET A 182 -14.18 0.10 7.05
C MET A 182 -15.55 -0.54 7.23
N PHE A 183 -16.02 -1.22 6.19
CA PHE A 183 -17.20 -2.06 6.27
C PHE A 183 -16.84 -3.40 6.94
N PRO A 184 -17.81 -4.06 7.61
CA PRO A 184 -17.56 -5.35 8.22
C PRO A 184 -17.12 -6.39 7.18
N VAL A 185 -16.19 -7.26 7.58
CA VAL A 185 -15.69 -8.38 6.77
C VAL A 185 -15.92 -9.67 7.54
N ASP A 186 -16.70 -10.59 6.97
CA ASP A 186 -16.94 -11.90 7.55
C ASP A 186 -15.74 -12.81 7.29
N ILE A 187 -15.11 -13.29 8.36
CA ILE A 187 -13.89 -14.12 8.29
C ILE A 187 -14.29 -15.59 8.36
N ASN A 188 -13.94 -16.35 7.32
CA ASN A 188 -14.15 -17.79 7.22
C ASN A 188 -12.80 -18.51 7.26
N TYR A 189 -12.58 -19.31 8.30
CA TYR A 189 -11.39 -20.18 8.39
C TYR A 189 -11.61 -21.52 7.69
N ALA A 190 -10.53 -22.17 7.29
CA ALA A 190 -10.59 -23.53 6.80
C ALA A 190 -11.12 -24.46 7.92
N PRO A 191 -12.05 -25.40 7.63
CA PRO A 191 -12.65 -26.26 8.64
C PRO A 191 -11.67 -27.29 9.22
N LYS A 192 -10.59 -27.58 8.49
CA LYS A 192 -9.50 -28.46 8.91
C LYS A 192 -8.19 -27.98 8.30
N ARG A 193 -7.08 -28.37 8.92
CA ARG A 193 -5.75 -28.07 8.41
C ARG A 193 -5.58 -28.66 7.00
N ILE A 194 -5.13 -27.82 6.07
CA ILE A 194 -4.89 -28.23 4.68
C ILE A 194 -3.45 -28.72 4.56
N ASP A 195 -3.27 -29.95 4.06
CA ASP A 195 -1.95 -30.47 3.72
C ASP A 195 -1.60 -30.09 2.28
N PHE A 196 -0.83 -29.01 2.13
CA PHE A 196 -0.41 -28.49 0.83
C PHE A 196 0.50 -29.44 0.03
N ARG A 197 0.97 -30.57 0.61
CA ARG A 197 1.68 -31.62 -0.14
C ARG A 197 0.74 -32.44 -1.01
N HIS A 198 -0.46 -32.72 -0.53
CA HIS A 198 -1.46 -33.53 -1.22
C HIS A 198 -2.52 -32.69 -1.92
N HIS A 199 -2.80 -31.49 -1.41
CA HIS A 199 -3.74 -30.55 -1.99
C HIS A 199 -3.09 -29.17 -2.08
N PRO A 200 -2.41 -28.87 -3.19
CA PRO A 200 -1.60 -27.66 -3.31
C PRO A 200 -2.38 -26.38 -3.05
N VAL A 201 -1.67 -25.35 -2.56
CA VAL A 201 -2.28 -24.07 -2.16
C VAL A 201 -3.12 -23.40 -3.25
N TRP A 202 -2.74 -23.57 -4.52
CA TRP A 202 -3.48 -23.03 -5.65
C TRP A 202 -4.81 -23.75 -5.92
N GLU A 203 -4.88 -25.07 -5.68
CA GLU A 203 -6.14 -25.81 -5.76
C GLU A 203 -7.06 -25.43 -4.60
N ALA A 204 -6.51 -25.32 -3.38
CA ALA A 204 -7.26 -24.87 -2.22
C ALA A 204 -7.88 -23.48 -2.42
N ALA A 205 -7.13 -22.57 -3.05
CA ALA A 205 -7.64 -21.25 -3.39
C ALA A 205 -8.69 -21.28 -4.50
N ALA A 206 -8.54 -22.15 -5.51
CA ALA A 206 -9.53 -22.32 -6.57
C ALA A 206 -10.84 -22.93 -6.05
N ASP A 207 -10.76 -23.90 -5.13
CA ASP A 207 -11.92 -24.47 -4.42
C ASP A 207 -12.63 -23.41 -3.56
N ALA A 208 -11.87 -22.60 -2.82
CA ALA A 208 -12.43 -21.50 -2.04
C ALA A 208 -13.12 -20.47 -2.95
N PHE A 209 -12.50 -20.12 -4.09
CA PHE A 209 -13.10 -19.24 -5.09
C PHE A 209 -14.42 -19.79 -5.62
N GLU A 210 -14.44 -21.04 -6.08
CA GLU A 210 -15.64 -21.68 -6.63
C GLU A 210 -16.76 -21.69 -5.59
N LYS A 211 -16.47 -22.11 -4.35
CA LYS A 211 -17.42 -22.12 -3.24
C LYS A 211 -17.97 -20.72 -2.93
N SER A 212 -17.13 -19.68 -2.89
CA SER A 212 -17.58 -18.31 -2.66
C SER A 212 -18.56 -17.86 -3.74
N ILE A 213 -18.28 -18.15 -5.01
CA ILE A 213 -19.16 -17.77 -6.12
C ILE A 213 -20.48 -18.57 -6.09
N GLU A 214 -20.42 -19.87 -5.81
CA GLU A 214 -21.61 -20.73 -5.69
C GLU A 214 -22.53 -20.32 -4.53
N SER A 215 -21.95 -19.76 -3.46
CA SER A 215 -22.72 -19.20 -2.33
C SER A 215 -23.41 -17.86 -2.63
N GLY A 216 -23.26 -17.33 -3.86
CA GLY A 216 -23.87 -16.07 -4.30
C GLY A 216 -23.03 -14.83 -3.96
N ALA A 217 -21.74 -14.98 -3.65
CA ALA A 217 -20.91 -13.83 -3.31
C ALA A 217 -20.70 -12.90 -4.51
N GLU A 218 -20.87 -11.60 -4.27
CA GLU A 218 -20.74 -10.53 -5.25
C GLU A 218 -19.40 -9.79 -5.13
N GLY A 219 -19.05 -9.02 -6.16
CA GLY A 219 -17.83 -8.20 -6.21
C GLY A 219 -16.60 -8.94 -6.70
N ASP A 220 -15.48 -8.24 -6.73
CA ASP A 220 -14.21 -8.77 -7.22
C ASP A 220 -13.50 -9.58 -6.12
N VAL A 221 -12.63 -10.48 -6.58
CA VAL A 221 -11.87 -11.40 -5.72
C VAL A 221 -10.40 -11.03 -5.72
N LEU A 222 -9.80 -10.95 -4.54
CA LEU A 222 -8.35 -10.82 -4.35
C LEU A 222 -7.80 -12.07 -3.68
N VAL A 223 -6.89 -12.77 -4.35
CA VAL A 223 -6.26 -14.00 -3.86
C VAL A 223 -4.81 -13.72 -3.50
N PHE A 224 -4.40 -13.96 -2.25
CA PHE A 224 -3.02 -13.78 -1.81
C PHE A 224 -2.20 -15.07 -1.92
N MET A 225 -1.10 -15.01 -2.68
CA MET A 225 -0.16 -16.11 -2.93
C MET A 225 1.28 -15.68 -2.64
N PRO A 226 2.20 -16.61 -2.29
CA PRO A 226 3.54 -16.22 -1.85
C PRO A 226 4.48 -15.79 -2.98
N GLY A 227 4.25 -16.17 -4.23
CA GLY A 227 5.12 -15.80 -5.35
C GLY A 227 4.58 -16.13 -6.74
N GLY A 228 5.37 -15.80 -7.76
CA GLY A 228 4.95 -15.88 -9.18
C GLY A 228 4.59 -17.30 -9.64
N TYR A 229 5.31 -18.34 -9.17
CA TYR A 229 4.97 -19.73 -9.48
C TYR A 229 3.57 -20.08 -8.95
N GLU A 230 3.31 -19.82 -7.67
CA GLU A 230 2.03 -20.10 -7.05
C GLU A 230 0.90 -19.27 -7.66
N ILE A 231 1.17 -18.02 -8.04
CA ILE A 231 0.23 -17.15 -8.75
C ILE A 231 -0.17 -17.77 -10.09
N SER A 232 0.78 -18.15 -10.93
CA SER A 232 0.50 -18.74 -12.25
C SER A 232 -0.33 -20.01 -12.14
N ARG A 233 0.02 -20.91 -11.20
CA ARG A 233 -0.74 -22.14 -10.94
C ARG A 233 -2.16 -21.85 -10.43
N THR A 234 -2.34 -20.83 -9.60
CA THR A 234 -3.66 -20.39 -9.12
C THR A 234 -4.50 -19.81 -10.24
N VAL A 235 -3.92 -19.01 -11.13
CA VAL A 235 -4.62 -18.49 -12.30
C VAL A 235 -5.10 -19.62 -13.21
N GLU A 236 -4.25 -20.63 -13.44
CA GLU A 236 -4.64 -21.84 -14.19
C GLU A 236 -5.78 -22.60 -13.51
N ALA A 237 -5.66 -22.88 -12.21
CA ALA A 237 -6.65 -23.62 -11.43
C ALA A 237 -8.01 -22.91 -11.37
N ILE A 238 -8.01 -21.57 -11.20
CA ILE A 238 -9.22 -20.76 -11.21
C ILE A 238 -9.86 -20.77 -12.59
N ARG A 239 -9.08 -20.58 -13.67
CA ARG A 239 -9.60 -20.58 -15.05
C ARG A 239 -10.21 -21.93 -15.46
N ALA A 240 -9.79 -23.03 -14.82
CA ALA A 240 -10.38 -24.35 -15.03
C ALA A 240 -11.80 -24.49 -14.42
N ARG A 241 -12.20 -23.61 -13.50
CA ARG A 241 -13.53 -23.62 -12.89
C ARG A 241 -14.58 -23.04 -13.84
N LYS A 242 -15.78 -23.64 -13.86
CA LYS A 242 -16.85 -23.20 -14.76
C LYS A 242 -17.31 -21.77 -14.48
N CYS A 243 -17.34 -21.38 -13.20
CA CYS A 243 -17.74 -20.05 -12.76
C CYS A 243 -16.76 -18.95 -13.20
N ALA A 244 -15.50 -19.27 -13.48
CA ALA A 244 -14.48 -18.29 -13.86
C ALA A 244 -14.72 -17.63 -15.23
N ARG A 245 -15.61 -18.18 -16.07
CA ARG A 245 -15.98 -17.58 -17.37
C ARG A 245 -16.59 -16.19 -17.26
N ALA A 246 -17.16 -15.86 -16.09
CA ALA A 246 -17.73 -14.54 -15.81
C ALA A 246 -16.68 -13.53 -15.28
N PHE A 247 -15.40 -13.93 -15.22
CA PHE A 247 -14.37 -13.14 -14.58
C PHE A 247 -13.15 -12.92 -15.47
N ALA A 248 -12.57 -11.72 -15.36
CA ALA A 248 -11.23 -11.45 -15.82
C ALA A 248 -10.21 -11.89 -14.74
N VAL A 249 -9.51 -13.00 -14.99
CA VAL A 249 -8.51 -13.57 -14.04
C VAL A 249 -7.12 -13.03 -14.38
N MET A 250 -6.52 -12.25 -13.48
CA MET A 250 -5.27 -11.52 -13.71
C MET A 250 -4.22 -11.79 -12.61
N PRO A 251 -2.94 -11.99 -12.95
CA PRO A 251 -1.85 -12.05 -11.98
C PRO A 251 -1.42 -10.64 -11.54
N LEU A 252 -0.88 -10.52 -10.32
CA LEU A 252 -0.28 -9.27 -9.82
C LEU A 252 0.96 -9.54 -8.94
N HIS A 253 2.16 -9.37 -9.52
CA HIS A 253 3.43 -9.49 -8.79
C HIS A 253 4.51 -8.54 -9.36
N GLY A 254 5.63 -8.41 -8.62
CA GLY A 254 6.66 -7.41 -8.90
C GLY A 254 7.41 -7.56 -10.23
N GLU A 255 7.41 -8.75 -10.82
CA GLU A 255 8.10 -9.07 -12.09
C GLU A 255 7.25 -8.81 -13.33
N LEU A 256 5.96 -8.54 -13.18
CA LEU A 256 5.08 -8.18 -14.29
C LEU A 256 5.50 -6.84 -14.92
N SER A 257 5.16 -6.68 -16.21
CA SER A 257 5.34 -5.39 -16.88
C SER A 257 4.47 -4.31 -16.21
N ALA A 258 4.88 -3.04 -16.31
CA ALA A 258 4.10 -1.93 -15.76
C ALA A 258 2.67 -1.89 -16.32
N ARG A 259 2.51 -2.26 -17.60
CA ARG A 259 1.22 -2.37 -18.27
C ARG A 259 0.33 -3.44 -17.65
N ASP A 260 0.88 -4.62 -17.36
CA ASP A 260 0.11 -5.73 -16.79
C ASP A 260 -0.26 -5.46 -15.32
N GLN A 261 0.65 -4.82 -14.57
CA GLN A 261 0.35 -4.34 -13.22
C GLN A 261 -0.77 -3.31 -13.22
N ASP A 262 -0.78 -2.38 -14.18
CA ASP A 262 -1.85 -1.40 -14.35
C ASP A 262 -3.17 -2.05 -14.70
N ALA A 263 -3.16 -3.04 -15.60
CA ALA A 263 -4.37 -3.77 -15.99
C ALA A 263 -5.00 -4.51 -14.80
N ALA A 264 -4.18 -5.15 -13.95
CA ALA A 264 -4.66 -5.87 -12.77
C ALA A 264 -5.34 -4.95 -11.72
N VAL A 265 -4.86 -3.71 -11.60
CA VAL A 265 -5.40 -2.74 -10.62
C VAL A 265 -6.51 -1.87 -11.21
N GLY A 266 -6.48 -1.60 -12.51
CA GLY A 266 -7.41 -0.71 -13.20
C GLY A 266 -8.85 -1.23 -13.28
N GLU A 267 -9.76 -0.36 -13.72
CA GLU A 267 -11.17 -0.69 -13.91
C GLU A 267 -11.34 -1.78 -14.98
N CYS A 268 -12.35 -2.64 -14.80
CA CYS A 268 -12.71 -3.69 -15.75
C CYS A 268 -14.24 -3.78 -15.83
N GLU A 269 -14.77 -3.98 -17.03
CA GLU A 269 -16.22 -4.13 -17.25
C GLU A 269 -16.75 -5.46 -16.68
N GLN A 270 -15.90 -6.48 -16.62
CA GLN A 270 -16.20 -7.78 -16.02
C GLN A 270 -15.70 -7.82 -14.58
N ARG A 271 -16.31 -8.68 -13.75
CA ARG A 271 -15.79 -8.96 -12.40
C ARG A 271 -14.34 -9.45 -12.51
N LYS A 272 -13.49 -9.04 -11.59
CA LYS A 272 -12.07 -9.43 -11.59
C LYS A 272 -11.78 -10.48 -10.54
N VAL A 273 -10.82 -11.35 -10.88
CA VAL A 273 -10.08 -12.15 -9.91
C VAL A 273 -8.61 -11.76 -10.03
N VAL A 274 -8.08 -11.06 -9.04
CA VAL A 274 -6.68 -10.67 -8.99
C VAL A 274 -5.94 -11.64 -8.08
N VAL A 275 -4.95 -12.36 -8.61
CA VAL A 275 -4.09 -13.25 -7.83
C VAL A 275 -2.75 -12.55 -7.59
N ALA A 276 -2.51 -12.13 -6.35
CA ALA A 276 -1.44 -11.20 -6.01
C ALA A 276 -0.48 -11.74 -4.95
N THR A 277 0.75 -11.21 -4.93
CA THR A 277 1.61 -11.31 -3.74
C THR A 277 1.17 -10.31 -2.67
N ASN A 278 1.95 -10.19 -1.60
CA ASN A 278 1.84 -9.09 -0.64
C ASN A 278 1.93 -7.70 -1.28
N VAL A 279 2.25 -7.56 -2.57
CA VAL A 279 2.17 -6.28 -3.31
C VAL A 279 0.80 -5.60 -3.17
N ALA A 280 -0.28 -6.38 -3.04
CA ALA A 280 -1.65 -5.89 -2.87
C ALA A 280 -2.11 -5.77 -1.40
N GLU A 281 -1.23 -6.07 -0.44
CA GLU A 281 -1.53 -6.01 1.01
C GLU A 281 -1.78 -4.55 1.42
N THR A 282 -0.79 -3.69 1.19
CA THR A 282 -0.78 -2.27 1.52
C THR A 282 -0.67 -1.39 0.27
N SER A 283 -0.88 -0.09 0.43
CA SER A 283 -0.48 0.98 -0.52
C SER A 283 -1.12 1.01 -1.92
N ILE A 284 -1.85 -0.03 -2.33
CA ILE A 284 -2.58 -0.10 -3.59
C ILE A 284 -4.07 -0.20 -3.27
N THR A 285 -4.95 0.41 -4.05
CA THR A 285 -6.39 0.15 -3.96
C THR A 285 -6.83 -0.50 -5.26
N ILE A 286 -7.46 -1.67 -5.15
CA ILE A 286 -8.16 -2.33 -6.25
C ILE A 286 -9.63 -2.14 -5.91
N ASP A 287 -10.31 -1.29 -6.68
CA ASP A 287 -11.71 -1.01 -6.45
C ASP A 287 -12.55 -2.25 -6.77
N GLY A 288 -13.63 -2.46 -6.01
CA GLY A 288 -14.58 -3.55 -6.24
C GLY A 288 -14.29 -4.85 -5.46
N ILE A 289 -13.13 -4.99 -4.82
CA ILE A 289 -12.81 -6.17 -4.01
C ILE A 289 -13.79 -6.30 -2.85
N ARG A 290 -14.54 -7.40 -2.82
CA ARG A 290 -15.45 -7.79 -1.73
C ARG A 290 -15.14 -9.19 -1.18
N ILE A 291 -14.29 -9.95 -1.87
CA ILE A 291 -13.91 -11.31 -1.48
C ILE A 291 -12.39 -11.38 -1.44
N VAL A 292 -11.84 -11.79 -0.30
CA VAL A 292 -10.42 -12.09 -0.15
C VAL A 292 -10.23 -13.58 0.06
N ILE A 293 -9.27 -14.20 -0.60
CA ILE A 293 -8.82 -15.57 -0.35
C ILE A 293 -7.35 -15.50 0.03
N ASP A 294 -7.01 -15.87 1.27
CA ASP A 294 -5.66 -15.73 1.79
C ASP A 294 -5.01 -17.09 2.03
N SER A 295 -3.89 -17.34 1.35
CA SER A 295 -3.07 -18.54 1.60
C SER A 295 -2.40 -18.52 2.98
N GLY A 296 -2.28 -17.36 3.62
CA GLY A 296 -1.57 -17.19 4.88
C GLY A 296 -0.05 -17.26 4.70
N LEU A 297 0.44 -17.23 3.46
CA LEU A 297 1.85 -17.36 3.11
C LEU A 297 2.38 -16.08 2.44
N ALA A 298 3.68 -15.85 2.60
CA ALA A 298 4.43 -14.82 1.88
C ALA A 298 5.89 -15.25 1.70
N ARG A 299 6.56 -14.77 0.65
CA ARG A 299 8.02 -14.82 0.57
C ARG A 299 8.61 -13.66 1.36
N ILE A 300 9.39 -13.98 2.41
CA ILE A 300 10.00 -12.99 3.30
C ILE A 300 11.52 -13.10 3.20
N ALA A 301 12.19 -11.96 3.09
CA ALA A 301 13.65 -11.90 3.14
C ALA A 301 14.14 -12.16 4.57
N ARG A 302 15.09 -13.08 4.70
CA ARG A 302 15.76 -13.42 5.95
C ARG A 302 17.26 -13.38 5.72
N TYR A 303 17.97 -12.76 6.65
CA TYR A 303 19.43 -12.83 6.70
C TYR A 303 19.84 -14.12 7.39
N ASP A 304 20.62 -14.96 6.71
CA ASP A 304 21.28 -16.11 7.32
C ASP A 304 22.64 -15.66 7.86
N PRO A 305 22.81 -15.50 9.19
CA PRO A 305 24.05 -15.00 9.77
C PRO A 305 25.22 -15.98 9.63
N ASN A 306 24.95 -17.28 9.48
CA ASN A 306 25.99 -18.29 9.33
C ASN A 306 26.57 -18.28 7.91
N ARG A 307 25.71 -18.01 6.92
CA ARG A 307 26.12 -17.94 5.51
C ARG A 307 26.46 -16.53 5.03
N GLY A 308 26.04 -15.51 5.77
CA GLY A 308 26.22 -14.10 5.41
C GLY A 308 25.43 -13.68 4.17
N ILE A 309 24.31 -14.35 3.86
CA ILE A 309 23.51 -14.09 2.66
C ILE A 309 22.04 -13.86 3.01
N ASP A 310 21.38 -13.02 2.21
CA ASP A 310 19.94 -12.87 2.24
C ASP A 310 19.28 -14.02 1.46
N THR A 311 18.27 -14.65 2.07
CA THR A 311 17.48 -15.72 1.47
C THR A 311 16.00 -15.37 1.52
N LEU A 312 15.26 -15.70 0.46
CA LEU A 312 13.80 -15.57 0.43
C LEU A 312 13.16 -16.90 0.83
N LEU A 313 12.50 -16.92 1.99
CA LEU A 313 11.80 -18.10 2.49
C LEU A 313 10.29 -17.89 2.39
N VAL A 314 9.56 -18.96 2.05
CA VAL A 314 8.09 -18.96 2.15
C VAL A 314 7.73 -19.24 3.60
N GLU A 315 7.08 -18.28 4.24
CA GLU A 315 6.72 -18.32 5.65
C GLU A 315 5.25 -17.94 5.86
N ARG A 316 4.72 -18.24 7.05
CA ARG A 316 3.41 -17.75 7.47
C ARG A 316 3.45 -16.24 7.71
N VAL A 317 2.37 -15.57 7.34
CA VAL A 317 2.24 -14.13 7.60
C VAL A 317 1.94 -13.86 9.07
N SER A 318 2.29 -12.66 9.53
CA SER A 318 1.90 -12.19 10.86
C SER A 318 0.37 -12.02 10.96
N ARG A 319 -0.17 -11.96 12.18
CA ARG A 319 -1.59 -11.62 12.40
C ARG A 319 -1.94 -10.26 11.82
N ALA A 320 -1.08 -9.26 12.06
CA ALA A 320 -1.26 -7.91 11.52
C ALA A 320 -1.35 -7.92 9.98
N SER A 321 -0.48 -8.67 9.30
CA SER A 321 -0.55 -8.85 7.84
C SER A 321 -1.85 -9.55 7.40
N ALA A 322 -2.27 -10.62 8.08
CA ALA A 322 -3.53 -11.29 7.77
C ALA A 322 -4.74 -10.36 7.94
N ASP A 323 -4.73 -9.49 8.94
CA ASP A 323 -5.80 -8.51 9.18
C ASP A 323 -5.81 -7.39 8.14
N GLN A 324 -4.63 -6.90 7.71
CA GLN A 324 -4.52 -5.98 6.58
C GLN A 324 -5.04 -6.58 5.27
N ARG A 325 -4.72 -7.85 5.00
CA ARG A 325 -5.26 -8.61 3.85
C ARG A 325 -6.77 -8.79 3.93
N THR A 326 -7.28 -9.08 5.13
CA THR A 326 -8.73 -9.20 5.40
C THR A 326 -9.45 -7.86 5.11
N GLY A 327 -8.89 -6.75 5.60
CA GLY A 327 -9.45 -5.41 5.41
C GLY A 327 -9.57 -4.97 3.95
N ARG A 328 -8.90 -5.65 3.02
CA ARG A 328 -9.05 -5.41 1.56
C ARG A 328 -10.47 -5.63 1.07
N ALA A 329 -11.21 -6.57 1.66
CA ALA A 329 -12.60 -6.85 1.31
C ALA A 329 -13.60 -5.82 1.84
N GLY A 330 -13.21 -5.03 2.85
CA GLY A 330 -14.10 -4.10 3.57
C GLY A 330 -13.93 -2.63 3.17
N ARG A 331 -13.25 -2.32 2.07
CA ARG A 331 -12.92 -0.93 1.70
C ARG A 331 -14.08 -0.16 1.08
N THR A 332 -14.90 -0.83 0.27
CA THR A 332 -15.97 -0.17 -0.51
C THR A 332 -17.36 -0.58 -0.07
N ALA A 333 -17.51 -1.80 0.44
CA ALA A 333 -18.77 -2.40 0.89
C ALA A 333 -18.46 -3.56 1.85
N PRO A 334 -19.46 -4.13 2.54
CA PRO A 334 -19.29 -5.37 3.30
C PRO A 334 -18.74 -6.49 2.41
N GLY A 335 -17.85 -7.29 2.99
CA GLY A 335 -17.10 -8.30 2.26
C GLY A 335 -16.84 -9.57 3.07
N THR A 336 -16.11 -10.50 2.48
CA THR A 336 -15.75 -11.79 3.06
C THR A 336 -14.26 -12.06 2.91
N CYS A 337 -13.68 -12.76 3.87
CA CYS A 337 -12.30 -13.23 3.81
C CYS A 337 -12.25 -14.73 4.09
N HIS A 338 -11.70 -15.50 3.15
CA HIS A 338 -11.52 -16.94 3.24
C HIS A 338 -10.04 -17.23 3.54
N ARG A 339 -9.75 -17.60 4.79
CA ARG A 339 -8.41 -17.94 5.26
C ARG A 339 -8.18 -19.43 5.04
N LEU A 340 -7.16 -19.79 4.26
CA LEU A 340 -6.84 -21.20 3.92
C LEU A 340 -6.11 -21.95 5.05
N TRP A 341 -6.30 -21.51 6.30
CA TRP A 341 -5.80 -22.12 7.51
C TRP A 341 -6.91 -22.13 8.58
N THR A 342 -6.74 -22.96 9.60
CA THR A 342 -7.72 -23.09 10.68
C THR A 342 -7.66 -21.93 11.67
N GLU A 343 -8.74 -21.70 12.42
CA GLU A 343 -8.73 -20.71 13.50
C GLU A 343 -7.68 -21.01 14.57
N GLN A 344 -7.47 -22.30 14.89
CA GLN A 344 -6.42 -22.74 15.80
C GLN A 344 -5.03 -22.33 15.31
N GLU A 345 -4.75 -22.45 14.02
CA GLU A 345 -3.49 -22.00 13.42
C GLU A 345 -3.33 -20.47 13.43
N HIS A 346 -4.44 -19.73 13.51
CA HIS A 346 -4.40 -18.26 13.59
C HIS A 346 -4.07 -17.75 14.99
N VAL A 347 -4.60 -18.42 16.02
CA VAL A 347 -4.43 -18.07 17.44
C VAL A 347 -3.17 -18.68 18.06
N ALA A 348 -2.59 -19.69 17.42
CA ALA A 348 -1.21 -20.12 17.68
C ALA A 348 -0.21 -19.03 17.25
#